data_AF-A0A7C7Q9G8-F1
#
_entry.id   AF-A0A7C7Q9G8-F1
#
_cell.length_a   1.000
_cell.length_b   1.000
_cell.length_c   1.000
_cell.angle_alpha   90.00
_cell.angle_beta   90.00
_cell.angle_gamma   90.00
#
_symmetry.space_group_name_H-M   'P 1'
#
loop_
_entity.id
_entity.type
_entity.pdbx_description
1 polymer ?
#
loop_
_entity_poly.entity_id
_entity_poly.type
_entity_poly.pdbx_seq_one_letter_code
_entity_poly.pdbx_strand_id
1 'polypeptide(L)'
;MTKSQTLVHLSTCLLAYFILGVIYSLATPVLEASDEFKHYPYTQYIQTHHDLPVLDPETCLASPDDCPWLQDGGQPPAYYTLMAMLTSWIDTSDLREVRWMNWHAFIGNPAQVCNKNLVIHLPERERFPWRGSVLAIHLIRFLTLGLGVGTIILTYLLARDLFPDRSSTKGAKWLALGAAALTAFNPMFIFV
;
A
#
# COMPACT_ATOMS: atom_id res chain seq x y z
N MET A 1 -16.48 -26.96 -14.74
CA MET A 1 -15.83 -25.76 -15.27
C MET A 1 -14.82 -26.13 -16.33
N THR A 2 -14.97 -25.55 -17.51
CA THR A 2 -13.95 -25.58 -18.56
C THR A 2 -12.75 -24.73 -18.14
N LYS A 3 -11.60 -24.90 -18.81
CA LYS A 3 -10.42 -24.05 -18.59
C LYS A 3 -10.76 -22.57 -18.85
N SER A 4 -11.51 -22.31 -19.93
CA SER A 4 -12.00 -20.98 -20.30
C SER A 4 -12.84 -20.34 -19.17
N GLN A 5 -13.82 -21.05 -18.61
CA GLN A 5 -14.63 -20.53 -17.50
C GLN A 5 -13.78 -20.17 -16.27
N THR A 6 -12.74 -20.96 -15.98
CA THR A 6 -11.87 -20.70 -14.81
C THR A 6 -11.06 -19.42 -14.99
N LEU A 7 -10.54 -19.20 -16.20
CA LEU A 7 -9.82 -17.98 -16.54
C LEU A 7 -10.74 -16.76 -16.46
N VAL A 8 -11.96 -16.86 -16.99
CA VAL A 8 -12.95 -15.77 -16.90
C VAL A 8 -13.21 -15.41 -15.43
N HIS A 9 -13.47 -16.39 -14.56
CA HIS A 9 -13.76 -16.14 -13.15
C HIS A 9 -12.57 -15.51 -12.41
N LEU A 10 -11.35 -15.99 -12.67
CA LEU A 10 -10.14 -15.42 -12.09
C LEU A 10 -9.95 -13.98 -12.59
N SER A 11 -10.08 -13.73 -13.89
CA SER A 11 -9.97 -12.38 -14.46
C SER A 11 -11.02 -11.42 -13.88
N THR A 12 -12.27 -11.87 -13.69
CA THR A 12 -13.30 -11.07 -13.02
C THR A 12 -12.92 -10.74 -11.58
N CYS A 13 -12.37 -11.71 -10.83
CA CYS A 13 -11.90 -11.49 -9.47
C CYS A 13 -10.75 -10.47 -9.40
N LEU A 14 -9.75 -10.61 -10.28
CA LEU A 14 -8.62 -9.68 -10.37
C LEU A 14 -9.06 -8.27 -10.78
N LEU A 15 -9.98 -8.16 -11.74
CA LEU A 15 -10.51 -6.88 -12.19
C LEU A 15 -11.30 -6.20 -11.07
N ALA A 16 -12.15 -6.95 -10.36
CA ALA A 16 -12.91 -6.42 -9.22
C ALA A 16 -11.98 -5.96 -8.09
N TYR A 17 -10.96 -6.75 -7.74
CA TYR A 17 -9.91 -6.37 -6.79
C TYR A 17 -9.22 -5.07 -7.21
N PHE A 18 -8.77 -4.99 -8.47
CA PHE A 18 -8.05 -3.83 -8.97
C PHE A 18 -8.93 -2.56 -8.96
N ILE A 19 -10.18 -2.66 -9.40
CA ILE A 19 -11.11 -1.52 -9.37
C ILE A 19 -11.35 -1.04 -7.93
N LEU A 20 -11.62 -1.97 -7.01
CA LEU A 20 -11.83 -1.62 -5.60
C LEU A 20 -10.57 -1.04 -4.96
N GLY A 21 -9.39 -1.60 -5.24
CA GLY A 21 -8.12 -1.07 -4.75
C GLY A 21 -7.79 0.32 -5.31
N VAL A 22 -8.12 0.60 -6.57
CA VAL A 22 -8.04 1.96 -7.12
C VAL A 22 -9.01 2.89 -6.38
N ILE A 23 -10.24 2.46 -6.13
CA ILE A 23 -11.21 3.26 -5.37
C ILE A 23 -10.67 3.58 -3.98
N TYR A 24 -10.12 2.60 -3.24
CA TYR A 24 -9.51 2.84 -1.93
C TYR A 24 -8.30 3.78 -2.03
N SER A 25 -7.41 3.55 -2.99
CA SER A 25 -6.22 4.40 -3.23
C SER A 25 -6.60 5.86 -3.52
N LEU A 26 -7.74 6.13 -4.16
CA LEU A 26 -8.20 7.48 -4.45
C LEU A 26 -9.06 8.09 -3.35
N ALA A 27 -9.81 7.27 -2.60
CA ALA A 27 -10.71 7.72 -1.55
C ALA A 27 -9.98 7.97 -0.22
N THR A 28 -8.90 7.24 0.05
CA THR A 28 -8.08 7.44 1.25
C THR A 28 -7.15 8.63 1.04
N PRO A 29 -7.21 9.68 1.87
CA PRO A 29 -6.30 10.81 1.76
C PRO A 29 -4.83 10.37 1.86
N VAL A 30 -3.94 11.16 1.25
CA VAL A 30 -2.52 10.84 1.17
C VAL A 30 -1.89 10.89 2.57
N LEU A 31 -1.10 9.88 2.94
CA LEU A 31 -0.49 9.67 4.26
C LEU A 31 -1.45 9.28 5.40
N GLU A 32 -2.75 9.11 5.16
CA GLU A 32 -3.73 8.65 6.18
C GLU A 32 -3.89 7.11 6.20
N ALA A 33 -3.39 6.39 5.19
CA ALA A 33 -3.42 4.93 5.19
C ALA A 33 -2.43 4.37 6.22
N SER A 34 -2.91 3.56 7.19
CA SER A 34 -2.18 2.93 8.32
C SER A 34 -0.87 3.61 8.74
N ASP A 35 0.24 3.29 8.06
CA ASP A 35 1.60 3.76 8.38
C ASP A 35 2.30 4.44 7.18
N GLU A 36 1.55 4.85 6.16
CA GLU A 36 2.09 5.50 4.95
C GLU A 36 2.89 6.77 5.28
N PHE A 37 2.45 7.53 6.30
CA PHE A 37 3.16 8.70 6.82
C PHE A 37 4.57 8.42 7.37
N LYS A 38 4.89 7.17 7.69
CA LYS A 38 6.22 6.72 8.13
C LYS A 38 6.98 6.06 6.98
N HIS A 39 6.30 5.24 6.19
CA HIS A 39 6.90 4.49 5.09
C HIS A 39 7.34 5.36 3.90
N TYR A 40 6.56 6.39 3.57
CA TYR A 40 6.91 7.24 2.45
C TYR A 40 8.18 8.08 2.72
N PRO A 41 8.37 8.71 3.90
CA PRO A 41 9.64 9.36 4.24
C PRO A 41 10.87 8.43 4.16
N TYR A 42 10.75 7.15 4.55
CA TYR A 42 11.84 6.18 4.33
C TYR A 42 12.13 6.07 2.83
N THR A 43 11.10 5.81 2.02
CA THR A 43 11.23 5.71 0.56
C THR A 43 11.90 6.96 -0.03
N GLN A 44 11.44 8.15 0.36
CA GLN A 44 11.98 9.44 -0.08
C GLN A 44 13.44 9.63 0.37
N TYR A 45 13.82 9.16 1.57
CA TYR A 45 15.20 9.20 2.04
C TYR A 45 16.12 8.38 1.13
N ILE A 46 15.75 7.13 0.81
CA ILE A 46 16.51 6.32 -0.16
C ILE A 46 16.55 7.02 -1.53
N GLN A 47 15.40 7.55 -1.98
CA GLN A 47 15.28 8.23 -3.27
C GLN A 47 16.25 9.41 -3.41
N THR A 48 16.45 10.19 -2.34
CA THR A 48 17.17 11.46 -2.36
C THR A 48 18.62 11.36 -1.89
N HIS A 49 18.91 10.47 -0.94
CA HIS A 49 20.23 10.31 -0.33
C HIS A 49 20.98 9.08 -0.86
N HIS A 50 20.29 8.15 -1.52
CA HIS A 50 20.84 6.86 -1.95
C HIS A 50 21.47 6.06 -0.80
N ASP A 51 20.93 6.23 0.41
CA ASP A 51 21.39 5.59 1.62
C ASP A 51 20.17 5.10 2.44
N LEU A 52 20.43 4.26 3.44
CA LEU A 52 19.41 3.77 4.35
C LEU A 52 19.23 4.73 5.52
N PRO A 53 17.98 5.00 5.95
CA PRO A 53 17.74 5.82 7.13
C PRO A 53 18.30 5.13 8.37
N VAL A 54 18.82 5.94 9.29
CA VAL A 54 19.27 5.47 10.60
C VAL A 54 18.12 5.58 11.58
N LEU A 55 17.82 4.48 12.27
CA LEU A 55 16.93 4.50 13.44
C LEU A 55 17.75 4.94 14.66
N ASP A 56 17.64 6.22 15.01
CA ASP A 56 18.14 6.76 16.27
C ASP A 56 16.97 7.03 17.23
N PRO A 57 16.72 6.18 18.24
CA PRO A 57 15.59 6.33 19.15
C PRO A 57 15.52 7.68 19.85
N GLU A 58 16.66 8.29 20.21
CA GLU A 58 16.65 9.58 20.91
C GLU A 58 16.13 10.70 20.00
N THR A 59 16.63 10.75 18.77
CA THR A 59 16.17 11.70 17.75
C THR A 59 14.71 11.44 17.35
N CYS A 60 14.32 10.19 17.11
CA CYS A 60 12.96 9.84 16.69
C CYS A 60 11.89 10.12 17.76
N LEU A 61 12.25 10.05 19.05
CA LEU A 61 11.35 10.42 20.15
C LEU A 61 11.30 11.93 20.38
N ALA A 62 12.40 12.64 20.12
CA ALA A 62 12.49 14.09 20.34
C ALA A 62 11.84 14.89 19.20
N SER A 63 12.04 14.48 17.95
CA SER A 63 11.62 15.21 16.76
C SER A 63 11.10 14.26 15.67
N PRO A 64 9.76 14.07 15.56
CA PRO A 64 9.13 13.27 14.51
C PRO A 64 9.33 13.81 13.07
N ASP A 65 9.88 15.01 12.92
CA ASP A 65 10.25 15.59 11.63
C ASP A 65 11.69 15.28 11.24
N ASP A 66 12.61 15.21 12.21
CA ASP A 66 14.02 14.86 11.96
C ASP A 66 14.22 13.34 11.79
N CYS A 67 13.29 12.54 12.33
CA CYS A 67 13.19 11.10 12.05
C CYS A 67 11.74 10.73 11.68
N PRO A 68 11.32 11.00 10.44
CA PRO A 68 9.93 10.86 10.02
C PRO A 68 9.46 9.41 9.83
N TRP A 69 10.37 8.46 9.71
CA TRP A 69 10.10 7.02 9.64
C TRP A 69 9.86 6.37 11.01
N LEU A 70 10.19 7.06 12.12
CA LEU A 70 10.03 6.55 13.49
C LEU A 70 10.61 5.13 13.64
N GLN A 71 9.95 4.25 14.39
CA GLN A 71 10.41 2.86 14.59
C GLN A 71 10.54 2.05 13.29
N ASP A 72 9.91 2.49 12.19
CA ASP A 72 9.94 1.75 10.93
C ASP A 72 11.24 1.95 10.14
N GLY A 73 12.12 2.87 10.58
CA GLY A 73 13.48 2.99 10.06
C GLY A 73 14.30 1.70 10.21
N GLY A 74 13.95 0.85 11.19
CA GLY A 74 14.59 -0.45 11.38
C GLY A 74 14.10 -1.56 10.43
N GLN A 75 13.10 -1.30 9.58
CA GLN A 75 12.56 -2.31 8.68
C GLN A 75 13.49 -2.61 7.50
N PRO A 76 13.48 -3.85 6.95
CA PRO A 76 14.30 -4.22 5.81
C PRO A 76 14.03 -3.34 4.57
N PRO A 77 15.06 -3.00 3.78
CA PRO A 77 14.98 -1.93 2.80
C PRO A 77 14.34 -2.32 1.45
N ALA A 78 14.04 -3.60 1.22
CA ALA A 78 13.69 -4.11 -0.11
C ALA A 78 12.46 -3.41 -0.73
N TYR A 79 11.39 -3.24 0.06
CA TYR A 79 10.20 -2.53 -0.37
C TYR A 79 10.51 -1.06 -0.69
N TYR A 80 11.14 -0.36 0.25
CA TYR A 80 11.46 1.06 0.12
C TYR A 80 12.39 1.36 -1.05
N THR A 81 13.36 0.47 -1.31
CA THR A 81 14.29 0.60 -2.44
C THR A 81 13.57 0.48 -3.77
N LEU A 82 12.66 -0.50 -3.90
CA LEU A 82 11.86 -0.66 -5.11
C LEU A 82 10.97 0.57 -5.36
N MET A 83 10.33 1.08 -4.31
CA MET A 83 9.49 2.27 -4.40
C MET A 83 10.30 3.54 -4.73
N ALA A 84 11.49 3.69 -4.15
CA ALA A 84 12.39 4.79 -4.43
C ALA A 84 12.87 4.78 -5.90
N MET A 85 13.15 3.59 -6.45
CA MET A 85 13.48 3.43 -7.88
C MET A 85 12.31 3.80 -8.79
N LEU A 86 11.07 3.47 -8.41
CA LEU A 86 9.87 3.83 -9.17
C LEU A 86 9.68 5.36 -9.25
N THR A 87 9.97 6.06 -8.15
CA THR A 87 9.68 7.50 -8.00
C THR A 87 10.91 8.39 -8.15
N SER A 88 12.09 7.84 -8.47
CA SER A 88 13.38 8.55 -8.49
C SER A 88 13.44 9.77 -9.41
N TRP A 89 12.56 9.84 -10.41
CA TRP A 89 12.48 10.93 -11.37
C TRP A 89 11.59 12.11 -10.91
N ILE A 90 10.93 11.98 -9.75
CA ILE A 90 9.99 12.97 -9.22
C ILE A 90 10.71 13.84 -8.19
N ASP A 91 10.61 15.16 -8.34
CA ASP A 91 11.03 16.09 -7.28
C ASP A 91 10.05 16.02 -6.11
N THR A 92 10.50 15.46 -4.99
CA THR A 92 9.70 15.23 -3.79
C THR A 92 10.12 16.15 -2.64
N SER A 93 10.78 17.28 -2.93
CA SER A 93 11.21 18.25 -1.90
C SER A 93 10.05 18.84 -1.10
N ASP A 94 8.82 18.72 -1.62
CA ASP A 94 7.57 19.20 -1.02
C ASP A 94 7.01 18.28 0.09
N LEU A 95 7.69 17.18 0.43
CA LEU A 95 7.16 16.21 1.40
C LEU A 95 6.89 16.85 2.76
N ARG A 96 7.72 17.80 3.21
CA ARG A 96 7.52 18.44 4.52
C ARG A 96 6.20 19.19 4.57
N GLU A 97 5.82 19.81 3.46
CA GLU A 97 4.56 20.52 3.31
C GLU A 97 3.35 19.58 3.14
N VAL A 98 3.55 18.41 2.53
CA VAL A 98 2.49 17.38 2.36
C VAL A 98 2.28 16.61 3.67
N ARG A 99 3.34 16.29 4.41
CA ARG A 99 3.31 15.62 5.71
C ARG A 99 3.14 16.63 6.84
N TRP A 100 2.16 17.52 6.72
CA TRP A 100 1.85 18.46 7.79
C TRP A 100 1.10 17.74 8.93
N MET A 101 1.86 17.21 9.88
CA MET A 101 1.30 16.41 10.98
C MET A 101 0.34 17.25 11.84
N ASN A 102 -0.82 16.68 12.15
CA ASN A 102 -1.82 17.31 13.00
C ASN A 102 -1.53 17.04 14.49
N TRP A 103 -1.12 18.07 15.22
CA TRP A 103 -0.85 17.98 16.66
C TRP A 103 -2.10 17.62 17.50
N HIS A 104 -3.29 17.82 16.95
CA HIS A 104 -4.55 17.49 17.60
C HIS A 104 -5.11 16.12 17.16
N ALA A 105 -4.36 15.34 16.37
CA ALA A 105 -4.74 13.99 16.00
C ALA A 105 -4.81 13.10 17.25
N PHE A 106 -5.94 12.43 17.44
CA PHE A 106 -6.07 11.39 18.45
C PHE A 106 -6.03 10.02 17.78
N ILE A 107 -4.87 9.37 17.86
CA ILE A 107 -4.57 8.13 17.14
C ILE A 107 -4.60 6.96 18.14
N GLY A 108 -5.01 5.77 17.67
CA GLY A 108 -4.91 4.53 18.44
C GLY A 108 -6.15 4.16 19.26
N ASN A 109 -7.21 4.98 19.26
CA ASN A 109 -8.50 4.60 19.85
C ASN A 109 -9.66 4.81 18.84
N PRO A 110 -10.19 3.73 18.26
CA PRO A 110 -11.21 3.83 17.22
C PRO A 110 -12.57 4.35 17.74
N ALA A 111 -12.82 4.26 19.05
CA ALA A 111 -14.09 4.63 19.68
C ALA A 111 -14.22 6.14 19.96
N GLN A 112 -13.15 6.92 19.79
CA GLN A 112 -13.22 8.35 20.04
C GLN A 112 -13.83 9.13 18.87
N VAL A 113 -14.57 10.18 19.24
CA VAL A 113 -15.26 11.11 18.35
C VAL A 113 -14.39 12.35 18.03
N CYS A 114 -13.17 12.40 18.57
CA CYS A 114 -12.22 13.48 18.37
C CYS A 114 -11.63 13.48 16.95
N ASN A 115 -10.75 14.46 16.67
CA ASN A 115 -10.09 14.59 15.38
C ASN A 115 -9.24 13.34 15.07
N LYS A 116 -9.61 12.62 14.02
CA LYS A 116 -8.93 11.39 13.56
C LYS A 116 -7.89 11.65 12.48
N ASN A 117 -7.87 12.84 11.89
CA ASN A 117 -6.95 13.17 10.81
C ASN A 117 -5.54 13.24 11.37
N LEU A 118 -4.68 12.35 10.92
CA LEU A 118 -3.27 12.33 11.25
C LEU A 118 -2.52 13.50 10.59
N VAL A 119 -2.95 13.86 9.37
CA VAL A 119 -2.31 14.87 8.53
C VAL A 119 -3.30 16.02 8.26
N ILE A 120 -2.77 17.24 8.24
CA ILE A 120 -3.52 18.42 7.84
C ILE A 120 -3.49 18.51 6.31
N HIS A 121 -4.63 18.25 5.70
CA HIS A 121 -4.78 18.20 4.26
C HIS A 121 -4.99 19.57 3.62
N LEU A 122 -4.38 19.74 2.45
CA LEU A 122 -4.49 20.93 1.61
C LEU A 122 -5.03 20.53 0.22
N PRO A 123 -6.36 20.57 -0.01
CA PRO A 123 -6.98 20.04 -1.22
C PRO A 123 -6.45 20.62 -2.53
N GLU A 124 -5.95 21.85 -2.53
CA GLU A 124 -5.30 22.50 -3.67
C GLU A 124 -3.99 21.84 -4.10
N ARG A 125 -3.28 21.16 -3.19
CA ARG A 125 -2.03 20.43 -3.46
C ARG A 125 -2.27 18.96 -3.80
N GLU A 126 -3.32 18.38 -3.24
CA GLU A 126 -3.61 16.95 -3.32
C GLU A 126 -4.53 16.57 -4.49
N ARG A 127 -5.23 17.55 -5.09
CA ARG A 127 -6.10 17.30 -6.23
C ARG A 127 -5.31 16.94 -7.49
N PHE A 128 -5.94 16.15 -8.35
CA PHE A 128 -5.44 15.88 -9.69
C PHE A 128 -5.37 17.19 -10.53
N PRO A 129 -4.33 17.42 -11.36
CA PRO A 129 -3.19 16.53 -11.65
C PRO A 129 -2.15 16.54 -10.53
N TRP A 130 -1.82 15.35 -10.01
CA TRP A 130 -0.86 15.19 -8.91
C TRP A 130 0.55 15.60 -9.33
N ARG A 131 1.29 16.16 -8.38
CA ARG A 131 2.69 16.57 -8.53
C ARG A 131 3.46 16.24 -7.25
N GLY A 132 4.79 16.31 -7.33
CA GLY A 132 5.68 16.11 -6.20
C GLY A 132 5.42 14.83 -5.42
N SER A 133 5.44 14.93 -4.10
CA SER A 133 5.27 13.79 -3.20
C SER A 133 3.90 13.11 -3.35
N VAL A 134 2.84 13.86 -3.64
CA VAL A 134 1.48 13.31 -3.88
C VAL A 134 1.48 12.37 -5.09
N LEU A 135 2.14 12.75 -6.19
CA LEU A 135 2.26 11.91 -7.38
C LEU A 135 3.03 10.63 -7.08
N ALA A 136 4.17 10.75 -6.39
CA ALA A 136 5.00 9.61 -6.02
C ALA A 136 4.24 8.61 -5.14
N ILE A 137 3.47 9.08 -4.16
CA ILE A 137 2.64 8.24 -3.29
C ILE A 137 1.58 7.49 -4.10
N HIS A 138 0.86 8.15 -5.02
CA HIS A 138 -0.12 7.46 -5.86
C HIS A 138 0.52 6.40 -6.76
N LEU A 139 1.70 6.65 -7.34
CA LEU A 139 2.42 5.64 -8.12
C LEU A 139 2.81 4.43 -7.28
N ILE A 140 3.28 4.65 -6.05
CA ILE A 140 3.59 3.59 -5.09
C ILE A 140 2.33 2.78 -4.77
N ARG A 141 1.21 3.43 -4.45
CA ARG A 141 -0.08 2.75 -4.21
C ARG A 141 -0.48 1.87 -5.40
N PHE A 142 -0.34 2.36 -6.63
CA PHE A 142 -0.66 1.57 -7.83
C PHE A 142 0.30 0.40 -8.06
N LEU A 143 1.58 0.56 -7.76
CA LEU A 143 2.53 -0.56 -7.82
C LEU A 143 2.20 -1.62 -6.76
N THR A 144 1.92 -1.21 -5.52
CA THR A 144 1.50 -2.11 -4.43
C THR A 144 0.22 -2.85 -4.78
N LEU A 145 -0.74 -2.19 -5.42
CA LEU A 145 -1.94 -2.86 -5.96
C LEU A 145 -1.59 -3.92 -7.02
N GLY A 146 -0.60 -3.65 -7.87
CA GLY A 146 -0.05 -4.62 -8.82
C GLY A 146 0.61 -5.83 -8.14
N LEU A 147 1.35 -5.61 -7.04
CA LEU A 147 1.89 -6.70 -6.21
C LEU A 147 0.77 -7.52 -5.56
N GLY A 148 -0.33 -6.87 -5.17
CA GLY A 148 -1.54 -7.53 -4.69
C GLY A 148 -2.20 -8.44 -5.74
N VAL A 149 -2.31 -7.97 -6.99
CA VAL A 149 -2.75 -8.82 -8.13
C VAL A 149 -1.84 -10.05 -8.28
N GLY A 150 -0.53 -9.85 -8.21
CA GLY A 150 0.45 -10.95 -8.23
C GLY A 150 0.22 -11.96 -7.12
N THR A 151 -0.05 -11.48 -5.89
CA THR A 151 -0.33 -12.33 -4.73
C THR A 151 -1.59 -13.17 -4.94
N ILE A 152 -2.67 -12.59 -5.47
CA ILE A 152 -3.92 -13.32 -5.76
C ILE A 152 -3.68 -14.44 -6.79
N ILE A 153 -2.89 -14.15 -7.85
CA ILE A 153 -2.51 -15.14 -8.86
C ILE A 153 -1.69 -16.25 -8.22
N LEU A 154 -0.69 -15.93 -7.40
CA LEU A 154 0.14 -16.91 -6.72
C LEU A 154 -0.67 -17.76 -5.74
N THR A 155 -1.62 -17.18 -5.01
CA THR A 155 -2.55 -17.94 -4.16
C THR A 155 -3.40 -18.92 -4.97
N TYR A 156 -3.92 -18.49 -6.12
CA TYR A 156 -4.65 -19.37 -7.04
C TYR A 156 -3.77 -20.53 -7.53
N LEU A 157 -2.52 -20.26 -7.93
CA LEU A 157 -1.58 -21.28 -8.41
C LEU A 157 -1.18 -22.24 -7.29
N LEU A 158 -0.85 -21.71 -6.10
CA LEU A 158 -0.51 -22.50 -4.92
C LEU A 158 -1.64 -23.45 -4.54
N ALA A 159 -2.90 -22.98 -4.55
CA ALA A 159 -4.04 -23.83 -4.26
C ALA A 159 -4.24 -24.95 -5.31
N ARG A 160 -3.82 -24.73 -6.56
CA ARG A 160 -3.82 -25.78 -7.59
C ARG A 160 -2.71 -26.80 -7.39
N ASP A 161 -1.54 -26.35 -6.94
CA ASP A 161 -0.37 -27.21 -6.76
C ASP A 161 -0.46 -28.06 -5.49
N LEU A 162 -1.04 -27.53 -4.40
CA LEU A 162 -1.22 -28.26 -3.14
C LEU A 162 -2.30 -29.35 -3.18
N PHE A 163 -3.27 -29.24 -4.11
CA PHE A 163 -4.38 -30.20 -4.23
C PHE A 163 -4.45 -30.85 -5.63
N PRO A 164 -3.38 -31.55 -6.06
CA PRO A 164 -3.23 -32.02 -7.44
C PRO A 164 -4.22 -33.13 -7.83
N ASP A 165 -4.51 -34.08 -6.93
CA ASP A 165 -5.49 -35.17 -7.16
C ASP A 165 -6.94 -34.67 -7.25
N ARG A 166 -7.19 -33.47 -6.72
CA ARG A 166 -8.47 -32.78 -6.89
C ARG A 166 -8.46 -31.86 -8.12
N SER A 167 -7.30 -31.53 -8.70
CA SER A 167 -7.14 -30.52 -9.76
C SER A 167 -7.89 -30.86 -11.07
N SER A 168 -8.13 -32.16 -11.34
CA SER A 168 -8.93 -32.63 -12.48
C SER A 168 -10.44 -32.59 -12.22
N THR A 169 -10.86 -32.60 -10.95
CA THR A 169 -12.28 -32.53 -10.57
C THR A 169 -12.75 -31.07 -10.50
N LYS A 170 -14.04 -30.84 -10.79
CA LYS A 170 -14.65 -29.50 -10.71
C LYS A 170 -14.42 -28.83 -9.34
N GLY A 171 -14.30 -29.62 -8.26
CA GLY A 171 -14.12 -29.15 -6.89
C GLY A 171 -12.82 -28.38 -6.63
N ALA A 172 -11.66 -28.81 -7.15
CA ALA A 172 -10.42 -28.06 -6.89
C ALA A 172 -10.34 -26.73 -7.65
N LYS A 173 -10.97 -26.63 -8.82
CA LYS A 173 -11.03 -25.35 -9.54
C LYS A 173 -11.82 -24.33 -8.73
N TRP A 174 -12.90 -24.76 -8.08
CA TRP A 174 -13.65 -23.93 -7.15
C TRP A 174 -12.87 -23.63 -5.87
N LEU A 175 -12.09 -24.57 -5.35
CA LEU A 175 -11.21 -24.33 -4.21
C LEU A 175 -10.15 -23.26 -4.51
N ALA A 176 -9.46 -23.36 -5.64
CA ALA A 176 -8.44 -22.40 -6.03
C ALA A 176 -9.03 -21.01 -6.32
N LEU A 177 -10.19 -20.94 -6.99
CA LEU A 177 -10.92 -19.68 -7.15
C LEU A 177 -11.42 -19.13 -5.81
N GLY A 178 -11.87 -19.98 -4.90
CA GLY A 178 -12.30 -19.60 -3.56
C GLY A 178 -11.15 -19.02 -2.75
N ALA A 179 -9.97 -19.64 -2.80
CA ALA A 179 -8.76 -19.12 -2.17
C ALA A 179 -8.38 -17.75 -2.74
N ALA A 180 -8.35 -17.62 -4.07
CA ALA A 180 -8.09 -16.34 -4.74
C ALA A 180 -9.10 -15.25 -4.34
N ALA A 181 -10.40 -15.59 -4.32
CA ALA A 181 -11.46 -14.66 -3.94
C ALA A 181 -11.39 -14.26 -2.46
N LEU A 182 -11.08 -15.20 -1.55
CA LEU A 182 -10.90 -14.89 -0.14
C LEU A 182 -9.71 -13.96 0.10
N THR A 183 -8.61 -14.13 -0.64
CA THR A 183 -7.48 -13.19 -0.59
C THR A 183 -7.89 -11.85 -1.17
N ALA A 184 -8.45 -11.82 -2.37
CA ALA A 184 -8.82 -10.60 -3.09
C ALA A 184 -9.83 -9.73 -2.32
N PHE A 185 -10.81 -10.35 -1.69
CA PHE A 185 -11.90 -9.65 -1.00
C PHE A 185 -11.75 -9.65 0.53
N ASN A 186 -10.54 -9.93 1.04
CA ASN A 186 -10.21 -9.65 2.42
C ASN A 186 -10.11 -8.11 2.59
N PRO A 187 -10.94 -7.48 3.45
CA PRO A 187 -10.96 -6.02 3.60
C PRO A 187 -9.60 -5.42 3.98
N MET A 188 -8.79 -6.13 4.77
CA MET A 188 -7.46 -5.66 5.14
C MET A 188 -6.48 -5.75 3.97
N PHE A 189 -6.56 -6.81 3.16
CA PHE A 189 -5.65 -7.04 2.03
C PHE A 189 -5.89 -6.05 0.87
N ILE A 190 -7.14 -5.62 0.67
CA ILE A 190 -7.46 -4.67 -0.41
C ILE A 190 -7.21 -3.21 -0.01
N PHE A 191 -7.20 -2.92 1.29
CA PHE A 191 -7.04 -1.57 1.81
C PHE A 191 -5.57 -1.16 2.01
N VAL A 192 -4.73 -2.10 2.47
CA VAL A 192 -3.31 -1.86 2.83
C VAL A 192 -2.40 -1.92 1.60
#